data_AF-A0AAW1YW03-F1
#
_entry.id   AF-A0AAW1YW03-F1
#
_cell.length_a   1.000
_cell.length_b   1.000
_cell.length_c   1.000
_cell.angle_alpha   90.00
_cell.angle_beta   90.00
_cell.angle_gamma   90.00
#
_symmetry.space_group_name_H-M   'P 1'
#
loop_
_entity.id
_entity.type
_entity.pdbx_description
1 polymer ?
#
loop_
_entity_poly.entity_id
_entity_poly.type
_entity_poly.pdbx_seq_one_letter_code
_entity_poly.pdbx_strand_id
1 'polypeptide(L)'
;MNMMPPPETMYCAQQINIPPELPNILKQFTKAAIKTQPHDVLQWAADYFSALSKGQGLPVKEKLEMPVATQKTDTGLTPGLLKILHQQLTSKECVTKEELLLKWKDLRLPIEQLDTILALGNFTENINWMQFFALGCSALGGTIVSALKHACEILTEDPEGGAAQIPFDTFQRLYTYLAHLDGEIPKEQIDSFLHRLEEECQGEMVQPSNFTSFRSAEE
;
A
#
# COMPACT_ATOMS: atom_id res chain seq x y z
N MET A 1 13.01 -57.85 33.53
CA MET A 1 13.95 -56.87 32.96
C MET A 1 13.36 -55.49 33.20
N ASN A 2 13.87 -54.74 34.18
CA ASN A 2 13.42 -53.35 34.40
C ASN A 2 14.12 -52.45 33.38
N MET A 3 13.31 -51.75 32.59
CA MET A 3 13.73 -50.69 31.67
C MET A 3 14.37 -49.56 32.47
N MET A 4 15.64 -49.27 32.19
CA MET A 4 16.35 -48.11 32.70
C MET A 4 15.73 -46.84 32.06
N PRO A 5 15.42 -45.78 32.83
CA PRO A 5 14.94 -44.53 32.25
C PRO A 5 16.04 -43.91 31.36
N PRO A 6 15.67 -43.19 30.28
CA PRO A 6 16.65 -42.51 29.44
C PRO A 6 17.47 -41.51 30.29
N PRO A 7 18.75 -41.29 29.96
CA PRO A 7 19.60 -40.37 30.71
C PRO A 7 18.95 -38.99 30.76
N GLU A 8 18.82 -38.43 31.96
CA GLU A 8 18.41 -37.04 32.16
C GLU A 8 19.32 -36.15 31.31
N THR A 9 18.72 -35.24 30.55
CA THR A 9 19.45 -34.21 29.78
C THR A 9 20.53 -33.59 30.67
N MET A 10 21.81 -33.75 30.30
CA MET A 10 22.98 -33.34 31.10
C MET A 10 23.06 -31.83 31.46
N TYR A 11 22.09 -31.03 31.03
CA TYR A 11 22.03 -29.60 31.25
C TYR A 11 20.83 -29.28 32.13
N CYS A 12 21.09 -28.84 33.37
CA CYS A 12 20.05 -28.30 34.24
C CYS A 12 19.73 -26.86 33.81
N ALA A 13 18.44 -26.49 33.79
CA ALA A 13 18.01 -25.12 33.45
C ALA A 13 18.71 -24.03 34.32
N GLN A 14 19.14 -24.38 35.52
CA GLN A 14 19.90 -23.53 36.44
C GLN A 14 21.32 -23.18 35.96
N GLN A 15 21.89 -23.96 35.02
CA GLN A 15 23.22 -23.71 34.45
C GLN A 15 23.16 -22.74 33.25
N ILE A 16 21.98 -22.52 32.69
CA ILE A 16 21.76 -21.63 31.55
C ILE A 16 21.26 -20.29 32.07
N ASN A 17 22.17 -19.35 32.24
CA ASN A 17 21.80 -17.98 32.63
C ASN A 17 21.30 -17.21 31.40
N ILE A 18 19.99 -17.03 31.28
CA ILE A 18 19.38 -16.23 30.21
C ILE A 18 19.28 -14.79 30.70
N PRO A 19 19.94 -13.81 30.06
CA PRO A 19 19.79 -12.40 30.42
C PRO A 19 18.31 -11.97 30.35
N PRO A 20 17.79 -11.26 31.36
CA PRO A 20 16.37 -10.92 31.44
C PRO A 20 15.91 -10.00 30.29
N GLU A 21 16.84 -9.27 29.65
CA GLU A 21 16.57 -8.37 28.53
C GLU A 21 16.49 -9.11 27.18
N LEU A 22 17.14 -10.27 27.07
CA LEU A 22 17.27 -11.00 25.81
C LEU A 22 15.92 -11.35 25.17
N PRO A 23 14.89 -11.85 25.90
CA PRO A 23 13.58 -12.11 25.33
C PRO A 23 12.94 -10.86 24.70
N ASN A 24 13.08 -9.70 25.33
CA ASN A 24 12.51 -8.47 24.82
C ASN A 24 13.27 -7.97 23.58
N ILE A 25 14.61 -8.05 23.57
CA ILE A 25 15.43 -7.70 22.42
C ILE A 25 15.05 -8.54 21.20
N LEU A 26 14.93 -9.87 21.37
CA LEU A 26 14.51 -10.78 20.31
C LEU A 26 13.10 -10.48 19.82
N LYS A 27 12.17 -10.19 20.75
CA LYS A 27 10.79 -9.80 20.39
C LYS A 27 10.76 -8.55 19.51
N GLN A 28 11.51 -7.51 19.87
CA GLN A 28 11.57 -6.26 19.11
C GLN A 28 12.24 -6.47 17.74
N PHE A 29 13.34 -7.22 17.70
CA PHE A 29 14.01 -7.61 16.46
C PHE A 29 13.05 -8.34 15.51
N THR A 30 12.36 -9.38 15.99
CA THR A 30 11.43 -10.15 15.16
C THR A 30 10.27 -9.28 14.68
N LYS A 31 9.72 -8.41 15.54
CA LYS A 31 8.67 -7.45 15.15
C LYS A 31 9.15 -6.50 14.06
N ALA A 32 10.37 -5.97 14.19
CA ALA A 32 11.00 -5.09 13.21
C ALA A 32 11.27 -5.82 11.88
N ALA A 33 11.71 -7.08 11.92
CA ALA A 33 11.96 -7.89 10.73
C ALA A 33 10.67 -8.16 9.96
N ILE A 34 9.61 -8.59 10.67
CA ILE A 34 8.27 -8.82 10.09
C ILE A 34 7.74 -7.53 9.45
N LYS A 35 7.92 -6.39 10.11
CA LYS A 35 7.45 -5.10 9.58
C LYS A 35 8.26 -4.64 8.37
N THR A 36 9.56 -4.87 8.36
CA THR A 36 10.45 -4.34 7.31
C THR A 36 10.43 -5.21 6.05
N GLN A 37 10.14 -6.52 6.19
CA GLN A 37 10.21 -7.52 5.12
C GLN A 37 11.50 -7.36 4.30
N PRO A 38 12.70 -7.45 4.93
CA PRO A 38 13.95 -7.23 4.23
C PRO A 38 14.22 -8.36 3.23
N HIS A 39 14.67 -7.99 2.03
CA HIS A 39 15.07 -8.96 1.00
C HIS A 39 16.30 -9.78 1.43
N ASP A 40 17.23 -9.14 2.14
CA ASP A 40 18.38 -9.79 2.78
C ASP A 40 18.27 -9.63 4.30
N VAL A 41 17.83 -10.71 4.97
CA VAL A 41 17.62 -10.74 6.42
C VAL A 41 18.95 -10.65 7.17
N LEU A 42 20.04 -11.20 6.62
CA LEU A 42 21.33 -11.27 7.32
C LEU A 42 21.99 -9.90 7.35
N GLN A 43 22.05 -9.23 6.19
CA GLN A 43 22.57 -7.86 6.09
C GLN A 43 21.72 -6.90 6.93
N TRP A 44 20.39 -6.99 6.81
CA TRP A 44 19.47 -6.17 7.60
C TRP A 44 19.64 -6.39 9.11
N ALA A 45 19.84 -7.62 9.57
CA ALA A 45 20.07 -7.91 10.98
C ALA A 45 21.37 -7.28 11.49
N ALA A 46 22.45 -7.32 10.69
CA ALA A 46 23.72 -6.67 11.02
C ALA A 46 23.54 -5.16 11.19
N ASP A 47 22.81 -4.53 10.29
CA ASP A 47 22.50 -3.09 10.36
C ASP A 47 21.59 -2.75 11.54
N TYR A 48 20.57 -3.57 11.82
CA TYR A 48 19.65 -3.40 12.95
C TYR A 48 20.38 -3.40 14.30
N PHE A 49 21.19 -4.42 14.58
CA PHE A 49 21.92 -4.49 15.84
C PHE A 49 23.04 -3.45 15.95
N SER A 50 23.65 -3.08 14.81
CA SER A 50 24.62 -1.98 14.76
C SER A 50 23.97 -0.64 15.13
N ALA A 51 22.80 -0.33 14.58
CA ALA A 51 22.03 0.87 14.91
C ALA A 51 21.56 0.86 16.37
N LEU A 52 21.02 -0.28 16.84
CA LEU A 52 20.57 -0.46 18.23
C LEU A 52 21.70 -0.22 19.24
N SER A 53 22.90 -0.73 18.96
CA SER A 53 24.07 -0.55 19.83
C SER A 53 24.55 0.91 19.93
N LYS A 54 24.31 1.70 18.87
CA LYS A 54 24.71 3.11 18.77
C LYS A 54 23.60 4.09 19.18
N GLY A 55 22.43 3.58 19.57
CA GLY A 55 21.25 4.42 19.86
C GLY A 55 20.73 5.18 18.64
N GLN A 56 21.02 4.68 17.42
CA GLN A 56 20.57 5.30 16.17
C GLN A 56 19.15 4.84 15.80
N GLY A 57 18.49 5.59 14.91
CA GLY A 57 17.21 5.19 14.33
C GLY A 57 17.32 3.82 13.67
N LEU A 58 16.47 2.88 14.09
CA LEU A 58 16.50 1.51 13.58
C LEU A 58 16.04 1.46 12.12
N PRO A 59 16.56 0.53 11.30
CA PRO A 59 16.12 0.31 9.91
C PRO A 59 14.75 -0.38 9.88
N VAL A 60 13.77 0.25 10.50
CA VAL A 60 12.39 -0.17 10.58
C VAL A 60 11.66 0.69 9.59
N LYS A 61 11.03 0.10 8.56
CA LYS A 61 10.06 0.85 7.74
C LYS A 61 9.06 1.49 8.69
N GLU A 62 8.99 2.82 8.70
CA GLU A 62 7.96 3.52 9.44
C GLU A 62 6.59 3.04 8.91
N LYS A 63 5.66 2.92 9.86
CA LYS A 63 4.38 2.20 9.82
C LYS A 63 3.86 1.76 8.43
N LEU A 64 4.05 0.48 8.07
CA LEU A 64 3.06 -0.19 7.22
C LEU A 64 1.78 -0.29 8.06
N GLU A 65 0.73 0.35 7.58
CA GLU A 65 -0.63 0.21 8.08
C GLU A 65 -0.94 -1.28 8.22
N MET A 66 -1.43 -1.68 9.40
CA MET A 66 -1.97 -3.02 9.56
C MET A 66 -3.10 -3.15 8.54
N PRO A 67 -3.13 -4.17 7.67
CA PRO A 67 -4.33 -4.44 6.91
C PRO A 67 -5.40 -4.81 7.94
N VAL A 68 -6.28 -3.85 8.24
CA VAL A 68 -7.53 -4.17 8.91
C VAL A 68 -8.24 -5.06 7.92
N ALA A 69 -8.36 -6.33 8.26
CA ALA A 69 -9.17 -7.29 7.53
C ALA A 69 -10.64 -6.84 7.61
N THR A 70 -11.01 -5.84 6.81
CA THR A 70 -12.39 -5.66 6.41
C THR A 70 -12.70 -6.79 5.46
N GLN A 71 -13.61 -7.64 5.90
CA GLN A 71 -14.12 -8.77 5.14
C GLN A 71 -14.44 -8.33 3.70
N LYS A 72 -13.95 -9.10 2.72
CA LYS A 72 -14.08 -8.96 1.25
C LYS A 72 -12.97 -8.17 0.56
N THR A 73 -11.74 -8.71 0.55
CA THR A 73 -10.86 -8.83 -0.64
C THR A 73 -9.43 -9.12 -0.16
N ASP A 74 -9.02 -10.38 -0.19
CA ASP A 74 -7.63 -10.78 0.01
C ASP A 74 -6.84 -10.52 -1.28
N THR A 75 -6.79 -9.26 -1.74
CA THR A 75 -6.10 -8.88 -2.99
C THR A 75 -4.58 -8.93 -2.84
N GLY A 76 -4.06 -8.98 -1.61
CA GLY A 76 -2.64 -8.81 -1.28
C GLY A 76 -2.10 -7.40 -1.58
N LEU A 77 -2.85 -6.58 -2.31
CA LEU A 77 -2.48 -5.20 -2.65
C LEU A 77 -2.80 -4.29 -1.46
N THR A 78 -1.86 -3.42 -1.12
CA THR A 78 -2.02 -2.39 -0.08
C THR A 78 -1.70 -1.01 -0.65
N PRO A 79 -2.19 0.09 -0.03
CA PRO A 79 -1.85 1.44 -0.48
C PRO A 79 -0.34 1.67 -0.56
N GLY A 80 0.42 1.15 0.42
CA GLY A 80 1.88 1.24 0.43
C GLY A 80 2.56 0.49 -0.72
N LEU A 81 2.07 -0.69 -1.10
CA LEU A 81 2.60 -1.43 -2.25
C LEU A 81 2.27 -0.74 -3.58
N LEU A 82 1.06 -0.18 -3.70
CA LEU A 82 0.68 0.61 -4.87
C LEU A 82 1.49 1.91 -4.98
N LYS A 83 1.82 2.56 -3.85
CA LYS A 83 2.73 3.71 -3.80
C LYS A 83 4.13 3.36 -4.28
N ILE A 84 4.67 2.20 -3.87
CA ILE A 84 5.97 1.73 -4.36
C ILE A 84 5.94 1.52 -5.88
N LEU A 85 4.89 0.89 -6.41
CA LEU A 85 4.73 0.74 -7.87
C LEU A 85 4.67 2.08 -8.58
N HIS A 86 3.89 3.03 -8.04
CA HIS A 86 3.82 4.39 -8.60
C HIS A 86 5.17 5.06 -8.64
N GLN A 87 5.94 5.05 -7.54
CA GLN A 87 7.29 5.63 -7.51
C GLN A 87 8.25 4.99 -8.53
N GLN A 88 8.09 3.69 -8.81
CA GLN A 88 8.94 2.98 -9.77
C GLN A 88 8.56 3.23 -11.24
N LEU A 89 7.31 3.60 -11.51
CA LEU A 89 6.74 3.65 -12.86
C LEU A 89 6.22 5.05 -13.28
N THR A 90 6.18 6.02 -12.37
CA THR A 90 5.64 7.37 -12.60
C THR A 90 6.36 8.16 -13.70
N SER A 91 7.64 7.86 -13.96
CA SER A 91 8.41 8.50 -15.03
C SER A 91 7.97 8.09 -16.44
N LYS A 92 7.08 7.09 -16.56
CA LYS A 92 6.57 6.57 -17.83
C LYS A 92 5.07 6.80 -17.91
N GLU A 93 4.61 7.40 -19.01
CA GLU A 93 3.18 7.52 -19.31
C GLU A 93 2.55 6.15 -19.61
N CYS A 94 3.30 5.30 -20.33
CA CYS A 94 2.91 3.94 -20.67
C CYS A 94 3.96 2.94 -20.20
N VAL A 95 3.50 1.81 -19.64
CA VAL A 95 4.32 0.69 -19.17
C VAL A 95 3.91 -0.56 -19.94
N THR A 96 4.87 -1.43 -20.24
CA THR A 96 4.56 -2.72 -20.88
C THR A 96 4.03 -3.72 -19.86
N LYS A 97 3.21 -4.68 -20.31
CA LYS A 97 2.69 -5.74 -19.45
C LYS A 97 3.83 -6.55 -18.79
N GLU A 98 4.92 -6.80 -19.52
CA GLU A 98 6.09 -7.53 -19.01
C GLU A 98 6.79 -6.77 -17.88
N GLU A 99 7.02 -5.46 -18.06
CA GLU A 99 7.64 -4.62 -17.04
C GLU A 99 6.78 -4.55 -15.77
N LEU A 100 5.47 -4.36 -15.94
CA LEU A 100 4.54 -4.32 -14.83
C LEU A 100 4.50 -5.67 -14.10
N LEU A 101 4.45 -6.78 -14.83
CA LEU A 101 4.45 -8.14 -14.26
C LEU A 101 5.71 -8.42 -13.45
N LEU A 102 6.88 -7.96 -13.92
CA LEU A 102 8.14 -8.10 -13.20
C LEU A 102 8.07 -7.35 -11.86
N LYS A 103 7.69 -6.06 -11.89
CA LYS A 103 7.55 -5.25 -10.66
C LYS A 103 6.51 -5.81 -9.70
N TRP A 104 5.40 -6.32 -10.22
CA TRP A 104 4.34 -6.95 -9.43
C TRP A 104 4.85 -8.19 -8.69
N LYS A 105 5.62 -9.05 -9.37
CA LYS A 105 6.25 -10.24 -8.79
C LYS A 105 7.32 -9.91 -7.76
N ASP A 106 8.11 -8.86 -7.99
CA ASP A 106 9.12 -8.38 -7.04
C ASP A 106 8.48 -7.98 -5.70
N LEU A 107 7.25 -7.45 -5.74
CA LEU A 107 6.44 -7.13 -4.57
C LEU A 107 5.66 -8.32 -3.99
N ARG A 108 5.81 -9.51 -4.57
CA ARG A 108 5.14 -10.77 -4.15
C ARG A 108 3.62 -10.67 -4.15
N LEU A 109 3.06 -9.83 -5.02
CA LEU A 109 1.62 -9.66 -5.17
C LEU A 109 0.99 -10.83 -5.96
N PRO A 110 -0.25 -11.25 -5.65
CA PRO A 110 -0.95 -12.30 -6.39
C PRO A 110 -1.13 -11.94 -7.87
N ILE A 111 -0.81 -12.86 -8.77
CA ILE A 111 -0.96 -12.65 -10.23
C ILE A 111 -2.42 -12.53 -10.64
N GLU A 112 -3.32 -13.27 -9.99
CA GLU A 112 -4.77 -13.21 -10.25
C GLU A 112 -5.33 -11.80 -10.04
N GLN A 113 -4.78 -11.06 -9.06
CA GLN A 113 -5.15 -9.68 -8.82
C GLN A 113 -4.69 -8.75 -9.96
N LEU A 114 -3.47 -8.96 -10.47
CA LEU A 114 -2.98 -8.23 -11.63
C LEU A 114 -3.86 -8.50 -12.84
N ASP A 115 -4.16 -9.76 -13.14
CA ASP A 115 -5.00 -10.14 -14.28
C ASP A 115 -6.41 -9.55 -14.17
N THR A 116 -6.98 -9.51 -12.95
CA THR A 116 -8.28 -8.88 -12.69
C THR A 116 -8.25 -7.38 -13.03
N ILE A 117 -7.22 -6.66 -12.57
CA ILE A 117 -7.05 -5.23 -12.87
C ILE A 117 -6.83 -5.00 -14.38
N LEU A 118 -6.02 -5.85 -15.02
CA LEU A 118 -5.75 -5.77 -16.45
C LEU A 118 -7.01 -5.99 -17.29
N ALA A 119 -7.79 -7.01 -16.95
CA ALA A 119 -9.05 -7.31 -17.61
C ALA A 119 -10.06 -6.18 -17.43
N LEU A 120 -10.17 -5.64 -16.22
CA LEU A 120 -11.09 -4.54 -15.92
C LEU A 120 -10.78 -3.29 -16.77
N GLY A 121 -9.50 -2.96 -16.94
CA GLY A 121 -9.08 -1.82 -17.77
C GLY A 121 -9.02 -2.10 -19.27
N ASN A 122 -9.35 -3.32 -19.72
CA ASN A 122 -9.13 -3.78 -21.10
C ASN A 122 -7.70 -3.52 -21.59
N PHE A 123 -6.72 -3.65 -20.70
CA PHE A 123 -5.32 -3.40 -21.03
C PHE A 123 -4.73 -4.57 -21.83
N THR A 124 -3.92 -4.23 -22.83
CA THR A 124 -3.22 -5.22 -23.68
C THR A 124 -1.72 -5.20 -23.37
N GLU A 125 -0.89 -4.81 -24.32
CA GLU A 125 0.58 -4.78 -24.19
C GLU A 125 1.07 -3.44 -23.61
N ASN A 126 0.49 -2.33 -24.08
CA ASN A 126 0.81 -0.98 -23.61
C ASN A 126 -0.26 -0.51 -22.63
N ILE A 127 0.16 -0.23 -21.41
CA ILE A 127 -0.72 0.10 -20.28
C ILE A 127 -0.50 1.56 -19.93
N ASN A 128 -1.54 2.39 -20.00
CA ASN A 128 -1.46 3.74 -19.46
C ASN A 128 -1.32 3.66 -17.93
N TRP A 129 -0.23 4.18 -17.39
CA TRP A 129 0.12 3.98 -15.99
C TRP A 129 -0.93 4.57 -15.04
N MET A 130 -1.42 5.78 -15.34
CA MET A 130 -2.39 6.47 -14.47
C MET A 130 -3.76 5.80 -14.47
N GLN A 131 -4.18 5.22 -15.60
CA GLN A 131 -5.40 4.43 -15.67
C GLN A 131 -5.27 3.13 -14.87
N PHE A 132 -4.16 2.39 -15.03
CA PHE A 132 -3.89 1.20 -14.22
C PHE A 132 -3.83 1.53 -12.73
N PHE A 133 -3.16 2.63 -12.37
CA PHE A 133 -3.07 3.13 -11.01
C PHE A 133 -4.46 3.40 -10.42
N ALA A 134 -5.36 4.06 -11.18
CA ALA A 134 -6.73 4.32 -10.76
C ALA A 134 -7.50 3.02 -10.42
N LEU A 135 -7.35 1.98 -11.25
CA LEU A 135 -7.95 0.68 -10.97
C LEU A 135 -7.31 -0.02 -9.77
N GLY A 136 -6.00 0.14 -9.56
CA GLY A 136 -5.31 -0.29 -8.36
C GLY A 136 -5.91 0.35 -7.11
N CYS A 137 -6.19 1.66 -7.13
CA CYS A 137 -6.90 2.34 -6.06
C CYS A 137 -8.34 1.82 -5.87
N SER A 138 -9.04 1.52 -6.96
CA SER A 138 -10.38 0.93 -6.92
C SER A 138 -10.39 -0.46 -6.27
N ALA A 139 -9.38 -1.28 -6.55
CA ALA A 139 -9.19 -2.59 -5.92
C ALA A 139 -8.92 -2.51 -4.40
N LEU A 140 -8.47 -1.37 -3.88
CA LEU A 140 -8.27 -1.13 -2.45
C LEU A 140 -9.56 -0.68 -1.75
N GLY A 141 -10.33 0.20 -2.40
CA GLY A 141 -11.45 0.91 -1.77
C GLY A 141 -12.84 0.37 -2.11
N GLY A 142 -13.00 -0.36 -3.22
CA GLY A 142 -14.28 -0.91 -3.69
C GLY A 142 -15.30 0.10 -4.22
N THR A 143 -15.07 1.41 -4.08
CA THR A 143 -15.94 2.48 -4.63
C THR A 143 -15.07 3.56 -5.27
N ILE A 144 -15.63 4.35 -6.18
CA ILE A 144 -14.89 5.46 -6.82
C ILE A 144 -14.37 6.46 -5.78
N VAL A 145 -15.18 6.79 -4.76
CA VAL A 145 -14.80 7.77 -3.72
C VAL A 145 -13.63 7.25 -2.89
N SER A 146 -13.66 6.00 -2.44
CA SER A 146 -12.56 5.40 -1.69
C SER A 146 -11.31 5.21 -2.55
N ALA A 147 -11.47 4.87 -3.84
CA ALA A 147 -10.36 4.85 -4.79
C ALA A 147 -9.66 6.21 -4.88
N LEU A 148 -10.44 7.29 -5.03
CA LEU A 148 -9.90 8.65 -5.10
C LEU A 148 -9.22 9.09 -3.80
N LYS A 149 -9.73 8.68 -2.63
CA LYS A 149 -9.03 8.91 -1.35
C LYS A 149 -7.64 8.26 -1.35
N HIS A 150 -7.57 6.98 -1.74
CA HIS A 150 -6.28 6.31 -1.85
C HIS A 150 -5.36 6.98 -2.88
N ALA A 151 -5.90 7.44 -4.00
CA ALA A 151 -5.11 8.18 -4.99
C ALA A 151 -4.53 9.47 -4.39
N CYS A 152 -5.33 10.27 -3.69
CA CYS A 152 -4.87 11.45 -2.96
C CYS A 152 -3.74 11.12 -1.98
N GLU A 153 -3.95 10.13 -1.11
CA GLU A 153 -2.96 9.70 -0.10
C GLU A 153 -1.65 9.19 -0.71
N ILE A 154 -1.72 8.55 -1.88
CA ILE A 154 -0.54 7.99 -2.55
C ILE A 154 0.23 9.05 -3.33
N LEU A 155 -0.48 9.93 -4.04
CA LEU A 155 0.10 10.91 -4.97
C LEU A 155 0.50 12.23 -4.31
N THR A 156 -0.03 12.54 -3.13
CA THR A 156 0.26 13.80 -2.45
C THR A 156 1.75 13.96 -2.11
N GLU A 157 2.22 15.20 -2.20
CA GLU A 157 3.54 15.63 -1.71
C GLU A 157 3.48 16.14 -0.26
N ASP A 158 2.29 16.19 0.34
CA ASP A 158 2.09 16.60 1.72
C ASP A 158 2.84 15.67 2.69
N PRO A 159 3.27 16.19 3.87
CA PRO A 159 3.79 15.35 4.93
C PRO A 159 2.73 14.34 5.38
N GLU A 160 3.19 13.22 5.95
CA GLU A 160 2.31 12.17 6.45
C GLU A 160 1.30 12.74 7.48
N GLY A 161 0.01 12.45 7.27
CA GLY A 161 -1.09 13.03 8.05
C GLY A 161 -1.52 14.44 7.64
N GLY A 162 -0.98 14.98 6.54
CA GLY A 162 -1.41 16.21 5.90
C GLY A 162 -2.77 16.10 5.19
N ALA A 163 -3.13 17.12 4.42
CA ALA A 163 -4.42 17.22 3.74
C ALA A 163 -4.57 16.25 2.56
N ALA A 164 -3.47 15.63 2.12
CA ALA A 164 -3.39 14.75 0.96
C ALA A 164 -3.86 15.43 -0.34
N GLN A 165 -3.38 16.66 -0.54
CA GLN A 165 -3.72 17.47 -1.71
C GLN A 165 -3.02 16.94 -2.96
N ILE A 166 -3.74 16.96 -4.08
CA ILE A 166 -3.23 16.65 -5.43
C ILE A 166 -3.73 17.70 -6.43
N PRO A 167 -3.02 17.91 -7.56
CA PRO A 167 -3.48 18.83 -8.61
C PRO A 167 -4.86 18.47 -9.15
N PHE A 168 -5.71 19.46 -9.37
CA PHE A 168 -7.08 19.27 -9.87
C PHE A 168 -7.12 18.47 -11.18
N ASP A 169 -6.24 18.79 -12.13
CA ASP A 169 -6.13 18.11 -13.43
C ASP A 169 -5.81 16.61 -13.28
N THR A 170 -5.01 16.23 -12.28
CA THR A 170 -4.74 14.82 -11.94
C THR A 170 -5.98 14.15 -11.35
N PHE A 171 -6.66 14.82 -10.41
CA PHE A 171 -7.91 14.31 -9.84
C PHE A 171 -8.97 14.11 -10.92
N GLN A 172 -9.16 15.09 -11.80
CA GLN A 172 -10.11 15.07 -12.90
C GLN A 172 -9.89 13.85 -13.79
N ARG A 173 -8.65 13.63 -14.24
CA ARG A 173 -8.31 12.44 -15.07
C ARG A 173 -8.67 11.13 -14.39
N LEU A 174 -8.37 10.98 -13.11
CA LEU A 174 -8.65 9.77 -12.34
C LEU A 174 -10.17 9.55 -12.16
N TYR A 175 -10.89 10.58 -11.74
CA TYR A 175 -12.34 10.51 -11.54
C TYR A 175 -13.08 10.22 -12.84
N THR A 176 -12.77 10.96 -13.90
CA THR A 176 -13.38 10.77 -15.22
C THR A 176 -13.15 9.35 -15.72
N TYR A 177 -11.94 8.81 -15.61
CA TYR A 177 -11.65 7.44 -16.03
C TYR A 177 -12.47 6.41 -15.25
N LEU A 178 -12.48 6.51 -13.91
CA LEU A 178 -13.22 5.57 -13.06
C LEU A 178 -14.74 5.65 -13.27
N ALA A 179 -15.29 6.86 -13.42
CA ALA A 179 -16.73 7.05 -13.65
C ALA A 179 -17.18 6.52 -15.02
N HIS A 180 -16.35 6.68 -16.06
CA HIS A 180 -16.65 6.09 -17.38
C HIS A 180 -16.60 4.56 -17.35
N LEU A 181 -15.68 4.00 -16.57
CA LEU A 181 -15.54 2.54 -16.43
C LEU A 181 -16.71 1.91 -15.67
N ASP A 182 -17.19 2.60 -14.63
CA ASP A 182 -18.37 2.22 -13.84
C ASP A 182 -19.63 2.19 -14.72
N GLY A 183 -19.77 3.16 -15.63
CA GLY A 183 -20.81 3.18 -16.67
C GLY A 183 -22.20 3.52 -16.16
N GLU A 184 -22.41 3.62 -14.84
CA GLU A 184 -23.67 4.01 -14.22
C GLU A 184 -23.82 5.53 -14.09
N ILE A 185 -22.70 6.28 -14.12
CA ILE A 185 -22.68 7.74 -13.95
C ILE A 185 -22.81 8.45 -15.31
N PRO A 186 -23.91 9.18 -15.58
CA PRO A 186 -24.07 9.94 -16.80
C PRO A 186 -23.00 11.02 -16.95
N LYS A 187 -22.63 11.32 -18.21
CA LYS A 187 -21.61 12.33 -18.52
C LYS A 187 -21.97 13.71 -17.95
N GLU A 188 -23.25 14.08 -17.99
CA GLU A 188 -23.71 15.37 -17.44
C GLU A 188 -23.48 15.45 -15.92
N GLN A 189 -23.57 14.34 -15.20
CA GLN A 189 -23.29 14.28 -13.76
C GLN A 189 -21.79 14.38 -13.49
N ILE A 190 -20.96 13.71 -14.30
CA ILE A 190 -19.49 13.82 -14.22
C ILE A 190 -19.07 15.28 -14.41
N ASP A 191 -19.54 15.91 -15.48
CA ASP A 191 -19.18 17.29 -15.83
C ASP A 191 -19.68 18.29 -14.76
N SER A 192 -20.92 18.12 -14.28
CA SER A 192 -21.49 18.96 -13.21
C SER A 192 -20.76 18.81 -11.88
N PHE A 193 -20.33 17.59 -11.54
CA PHE A 193 -19.54 17.36 -10.33
C PHE A 193 -18.16 18.00 -10.43
N LEU A 194 -17.47 17.81 -11.56
CA LEU A 194 -16.14 18.40 -11.78
C LEU A 194 -16.18 19.92 -11.76
N HIS A 195 -17.18 20.55 -12.39
CA HIS A 195 -17.33 22.01 -12.38
C HIS A 195 -17.52 22.56 -10.96
N ARG A 196 -18.41 21.94 -10.16
CA ARG A 196 -18.62 22.35 -8.76
C ARG A 196 -17.34 22.21 -7.92
N LEU A 197 -16.61 21.13 -8.12
CA LEU A 197 -15.36 20.88 -7.41
C LEU A 197 -14.27 21.87 -7.83
N GLU A 198 -14.19 22.21 -9.11
CA GLU A 198 -13.27 23.21 -9.65
C GLU A 198 -13.52 24.59 -9.02
N GLU A 199 -14.80 24.98 -8.90
CA GLU A 199 -15.20 26.24 -8.25
C GLU A 199 -14.83 26.27 -6.76
N GLU A 200 -14.99 25.16 -6.03
CA GLU A 200 -14.64 25.07 -4.60
C GLU A 200 -13.12 25.14 -4.38
N CYS A 201 -12.35 24.42 -5.20
CA CYS A 201 -10.91 24.31 -5.09
C CYS A 201 -10.14 25.42 -5.83
N GLN A 202 -10.85 26.38 -6.43
CA GLN A 202 -10.29 27.42 -7.31
C GLN A 202 -9.43 26.84 -8.45
N GLY A 203 -9.70 25.60 -8.87
CA GLY A 203 -8.98 24.90 -9.93
C GLY A 203 -7.53 24.51 -9.62
N GLU A 204 -7.04 24.65 -8.39
CA GLU A 204 -5.64 24.36 -8.07
C GLU A 204 -5.45 22.96 -7.48
N MET A 205 -5.85 22.77 -6.22
CA MET A 205 -5.53 21.59 -5.43
C MET A 205 -6.79 20.97 -4.84
N VAL A 206 -6.93 19.66 -5.00
CA VAL A 206 -8.06 18.86 -4.49
C VAL A 206 -7.58 17.99 -3.34
N GLN A 207 -8.33 17.99 -2.24
CA GLN A 207 -8.12 17.10 -1.09
C GLN A 207 -9.35 16.21 -0.86
N PRO A 208 -9.21 15.08 -0.15
CA PRO A 208 -10.31 14.18 0.20
C PRO A 208 -11.57 14.85 0.74
N SER A 209 -11.41 15.86 1.59
CA SER A 209 -12.52 16.58 2.24
C SER A 209 -13.43 17.31 1.25
N ASN A 210 -12.89 17.79 0.11
CA ASN A 210 -13.69 18.46 -0.92
C ASN A 210 -14.72 17.49 -1.50
N PHE A 211 -14.27 16.37 -2.07
CA PHE A 211 -15.16 15.47 -2.79
C PHE A 211 -15.99 14.52 -1.91
N THR A 212 -15.61 14.30 -0.64
CA THR A 212 -16.42 13.47 0.27
C THR A 212 -17.70 14.14 0.72
N SER A 213 -17.70 15.47 0.76
CA SER A 213 -18.81 16.25 1.30
C SER A 213 -20.01 16.31 0.35
N PHE A 214 -19.79 16.12 -0.95
CA PHE A 214 -20.84 16.19 -1.96
C PHE A 214 -21.84 15.04 -1.92
N ARG A 215 -21.48 13.88 -1.36
CA ARG A 215 -22.38 12.72 -1.30
C ARG A 215 -23.48 12.86 -0.24
N SER A 216 -23.24 13.64 0.82
CA SER A 216 -24.22 13.84 1.91
C SER A 216 -25.41 14.71 1.51
N ALA A 217 -25.42 15.28 0.30
CA ALA A 217 -26.48 16.16 -0.19
C ALA A 217 -27.44 15.49 -1.19
N GLU A 218 -27.23 14.20 -1.52
CA GLU A 218 -27.99 13.47 -2.54
C GLU A 218 -28.62 12.16 -2.02
N GLU A 219 -28.69 11.96 -0.69
CA GLU A 219 -29.53 10.95 -0.02
C GLU A 219 -30.80 11.55 0.59
#